data_AF-A0A7C1MG40-F1
#
_entry.id   AF-A0A7C1MG40-F1
#
_cell.length_a   1.000
_cell.length_b   1.000
_cell.length_c   1.000
_cell.angle_alpha   90.00
_cell.angle_beta   90.00
_cell.angle_gamma   90.00
#
_symmetry.space_group_name_H-M   'P 1'
#
loop_
_entity.id
_entity.type
_entity.pdbx_description
1 polymer ?
#
loop_
_entity_poly.entity_id
_entity_poly.type
_entity_poly.pdbx_seq_one_letter_code
_entity_poly.pdbx_strand_id
1 'polypeptide(L)'
;EGAMRFLNLVGNKFFSSLFSYLLEQRMKDTLCGTKVLFKREYEKIERNREFFGDFDPFGDFDLIFGAAKQNLKIVEIPIRYNARTYGTTQISRFRHGWLLLKMSWIAFWKLKMV
;
A
#
# COMPACT_ATOMS: atom_id res chain seq x y z
N GLU A 1 4.47 -4.71 23.89
CA GLU A 1 5.38 -3.74 23.24
C GLU A 1 6.31 -4.48 22.29
N GLY A 2 6.69 -3.91 21.14
CA GLY A 2 7.60 -4.58 20.18
C GLY A 2 7.00 -5.02 18.84
N ALA A 3 5.76 -4.62 18.50
CA ALA A 3 5.11 -5.01 17.24
C ALA A 3 5.81 -4.43 16.00
N MET A 4 6.40 -3.23 16.10
CA MET A 4 7.18 -2.61 15.02
C MET A 4 8.61 -2.30 15.46
N ARG A 5 9.59 -2.73 14.65
CA ARG A 5 10.99 -2.32 14.78
C ARG A 5 11.17 -0.91 14.22
N PHE A 6 12.15 -0.15 14.72
CA PHE A 6 12.42 1.24 14.30
C PHE A 6 12.44 1.46 12.78
N LEU A 7 13.13 0.59 12.03
CA LEU A 7 13.18 0.67 10.56
C LEU A 7 11.81 0.51 9.89
N ASN A 8 10.90 -0.27 10.47
CA ASN A 8 9.54 -0.40 9.95
C ASN A 8 8.75 0.90 10.17
N LEU A 9 8.96 1.59 11.30
CA LEU A 9 8.33 2.88 11.57
C LEU A 9 8.81 3.94 10.58
N VAL A 10 10.12 3.99 10.32
CA VAL A 10 10.71 4.91 9.33
C VAL A 10 10.17 4.61 7.94
N GLY A 11 10.18 3.34 7.52
CA GLY A 11 9.62 2.92 6.24
C GLY A 11 8.15 3.29 6.11
N ASN A 12 7.34 3.00 7.13
CA ASN A 12 5.92 3.31 7.09
C ASN A 12 5.67 4.82 6.98
N LYS A 13 6.40 5.64 7.74
CA LYS A 13 6.29 7.10 7.66
C LYS A 13 6.68 7.63 6.27
N PHE A 14 7.77 7.09 5.70
CA PHE A 14 8.22 7.45 4.37
C PHE A 14 7.18 7.09 3.30
N PHE A 15 6.73 5.84 3.26
CA PHE A 15 5.76 5.38 2.27
C PHE A 15 4.38 6.04 2.47
N SER A 16 3.97 6.32 3.70
CA SER A 16 2.72 7.05 3.97
C SER A 16 2.76 8.47 3.38
N SER A 17 3.87 9.20 3.54
CA SER A 17 4.05 10.51 2.90
C SER A 17 4.11 10.42 1.39
N LEU A 18 4.86 9.46 0.84
CA LEU A 18 4.98 9.25 -0.60
C LEU A 18 3.63 8.95 -1.25
N PHE A 19 2.86 8.03 -0.65
CA PHE A 19 1.53 7.68 -1.14
C PHE A 19 0.56 8.83 -1.01
N SER A 20 0.64 9.59 0.09
CA SER A 20 -0.18 10.79 0.24
C SER A 20 0.06 11.81 -0.87
N TYR A 21 1.32 11.96 -1.29
CA TYR A 21 1.68 12.83 -2.41
C TYR A 21 1.22 12.28 -3.77
N LEU A 22 1.37 10.96 -3.99
CA LEU A 22 1.00 10.32 -5.25
C LEU A 22 -0.51 10.25 -5.48
N LEU A 23 -1.27 10.01 -4.43
CA LEU A 23 -2.71 9.77 -4.50
C LEU A 23 -3.56 10.99 -4.18
N GLU A 24 -2.92 12.08 -3.75
CA GLU A 24 -3.58 13.32 -3.28
C GLU A 24 -4.57 13.10 -2.13
N GLN A 25 -4.41 11.99 -1.41
CA GLN A 25 -5.24 11.62 -0.26
C GLN A 25 -4.34 11.33 0.93
N ARG A 26 -4.67 11.88 2.10
CA ARG A 26 -3.87 11.67 3.30
C ARG A 26 -3.88 10.19 3.72
N MET A 27 -2.70 9.57 3.71
CA MET A 27 -2.43 8.24 4.24
C MET A 27 -1.45 8.33 5.42
N LYS A 28 -1.72 7.57 6.48
CA LYS A 28 -0.92 7.47 7.71
C LYS A 28 -0.26 6.10 7.87
N ASP A 29 -0.83 5.07 7.22
CA ASP A 29 -0.37 3.69 7.29
C ASP A 29 -0.68 2.92 5.99
N THR A 30 0.19 3.11 5.00
CA THR A 30 0.04 2.44 3.69
C THR A 30 0.27 0.93 3.78
N LEU A 31 1.16 0.50 4.67
CA LEU A 31 1.66 -0.88 4.76
C LEU A 31 0.79 -1.79 5.62
N CYS A 32 -0.37 -1.31 6.07
CA CYS A 32 -1.34 -2.14 6.78
C CYS A 32 -1.86 -3.25 5.85
N GLY A 33 -1.72 -4.51 6.28
CA GLY A 33 -2.18 -5.67 5.51
C GLY A 33 -3.69 -5.87 5.51
N THR A 34 -4.41 -5.26 6.45
CA THR A 34 -5.88 -5.34 6.50
C THR A 34 -6.48 -4.20 5.69
N LYS A 35 -7.15 -4.54 4.58
CA LYS A 35 -7.87 -3.59 3.74
C LYS A 35 -9.27 -4.11 3.49
N VAL A 36 -10.25 -3.22 3.51
CA VAL A 36 -11.67 -3.56 3.32
C VAL A 36 -12.20 -2.70 2.19
N LEU A 37 -12.88 -3.34 1.24
CA LEU A 37 -13.54 -2.67 0.13
C LEU A 37 -14.82 -3.40 -0.27
N PHE A 38 -15.75 -2.67 -0.90
CA PHE A 38 -16.93 -3.30 -1.46
C PHE A 38 -16.55 -4.21 -2.63
N LYS A 39 -17.20 -5.37 -2.71
CA LYS A 39 -16.97 -6.35 -3.79
C LYS A 39 -17.07 -5.71 -5.18
N ARG A 40 -18.05 -4.84 -5.40
CA ARG A 40 -18.25 -4.15 -6.70
C ARG A 40 -17.06 -3.29 -7.11
N GLU A 41 -16.42 -2.62 -6.15
CA GLU A 41 -15.23 -1.82 -6.41
C GLU A 41 -14.00 -2.71 -6.62
N TYR A 42 -13.89 -3.81 -5.87
CA TYR A 42 -12.83 -4.81 -6.08
C TYR A 42 -12.84 -5.35 -7.50
N GLU A 43 -13.99 -5.77 -8.00
CA GLU A 43 -14.13 -6.30 -9.37
C GLU A 43 -13.71 -5.28 -10.44
N LYS A 44 -13.95 -3.98 -10.20
CA LYS A 44 -13.47 -2.92 -11.09
C LYS A 44 -11.94 -2.77 -11.02
N ILE A 45 -11.34 -2.89 -9.82
CA ILE A 45 -9.89 -2.84 -9.65
C ILE A 45 -9.25 -4.02 -10.38
N GLU A 46 -9.76 -5.23 -10.14
CA GLU A 46 -9.26 -6.48 -10.72
C GLU A 46 -9.24 -6.45 -12.25
N ARG A 47 -10.33 -5.99 -12.89
CA ARG A 47 -10.39 -5.82 -14.36
C ARG A 47 -9.38 -4.81 -14.91
N ASN A 48 -8.89 -3.91 -14.07
CA ASN A 48 -7.93 -2.86 -14.44
C ASN A 48 -6.52 -3.12 -13.91
N ARG A 49 -6.24 -4.30 -13.34
CA ARG A 49 -4.95 -4.63 -12.72
C ARG A 49 -3.77 -4.54 -13.71
N GLU A 50 -4.01 -4.88 -14.97
CA GLU A 50 -3.04 -4.72 -16.07
C GLU A 50 -2.57 -3.28 -16.26
N PHE A 51 -3.36 -2.29 -15.80
CA PHE A 51 -2.98 -0.88 -15.89
C PHE A 51 -1.70 -0.59 -15.11
N PHE A 52 -1.48 -1.21 -13.96
CA PHE A 52 -0.21 -1.05 -13.26
C PHE A 52 0.76 -2.14 -13.71
N GLY A 53 0.31 -3.38 -13.86
CA GLY A 53 1.10 -4.54 -14.31
C GLY A 53 1.25 -5.58 -13.19
N ASP A 54 1.77 -6.77 -13.53
CA ASP A 54 1.81 -7.92 -12.62
C ASP A 54 3.08 -7.98 -11.77
N PHE A 55 3.24 -7.01 -10.87
CA PHE A 55 4.46 -6.89 -10.07
C PHE A 55 4.24 -6.47 -8.61
N ASP A 56 3.01 -6.66 -8.11
CA ASP A 56 2.67 -6.52 -6.69
C ASP A 56 2.50 -7.90 -6.04
N PRO A 57 3.53 -8.45 -5.35
CA PRO A 57 3.47 -9.77 -4.74
C PRO A 57 2.55 -9.83 -3.50
N PHE A 58 2.10 -8.68 -2.98
CA PHE A 58 1.25 -8.60 -1.79
C PHE A 58 -0.19 -8.20 -2.14
N GLY A 59 -0.41 -7.58 -3.30
CA GLY A 59 -1.72 -7.13 -3.79
C GLY A 59 -2.28 -5.91 -3.07
N ASP A 60 -1.55 -5.34 -2.11
CA ASP A 60 -1.97 -4.16 -1.35
C ASP A 60 -1.86 -2.86 -2.17
N PHE A 61 -0.87 -2.76 -3.05
CA PHE A 61 -0.67 -1.60 -3.93
C PHE A 61 -1.70 -1.58 -5.03
N ASP A 62 -2.01 -2.74 -5.61
CA ASP A 62 -3.07 -2.85 -6.62
C ASP A 62 -4.41 -2.32 -6.07
N LEU A 63 -4.75 -2.68 -4.83
CA LEU A 63 -5.96 -2.17 -4.19
C LEU A 63 -5.92 -0.66 -3.94
N ILE A 64 -4.80 -0.13 -3.44
CA ILE A 64 -4.68 1.30 -3.12
C ILE A 64 -4.69 2.15 -4.40
N PHE A 65 -3.84 1.82 -5.37
CA PHE A 65 -3.77 2.56 -6.63
C PHE A 65 -5.02 2.37 -7.48
N GLY A 66 -5.60 1.16 -7.49
CA GLY A 66 -6.87 0.89 -8.15
C GLY A 66 -8.03 1.69 -7.55
N ALA A 67 -8.08 1.81 -6.21
CA ALA A 67 -9.06 2.64 -5.53
C ALA A 67 -8.87 4.13 -5.84
N ALA A 68 -7.62 4.62 -5.83
CA ALA A 68 -7.30 5.99 -6.18
C ALA A 68 -7.65 6.32 -7.65
N LYS A 69 -7.34 5.42 -8.60
CA LYS A 69 -7.71 5.55 -10.02
C LYS A 69 -9.23 5.65 -10.20
N GLN A 70 -10.00 4.96 -9.36
CA GLN A 70 -11.47 5.04 -9.35
C GLN A 70 -12.02 6.23 -8.56
N ASN A 71 -11.14 7.14 -8.10
CA ASN A 71 -11.49 8.29 -7.26
C ASN A 71 -12.25 7.89 -5.98
N LEU A 72 -11.99 6.69 -5.46
CA LEU A 72 -12.57 6.26 -4.19
C LEU A 72 -11.90 6.99 -3.04
N LYS A 73 -12.70 7.35 -2.05
CA LYS A 73 -12.21 7.94 -0.80
C LYS A 73 -11.59 6.85 0.06
N ILE A 74 -10.30 7.01 0.38
CA ILE A 74 -9.56 6.12 1.25
C ILE A 74 -9.66 6.66 2.68
N VAL A 75 -10.07 5.80 3.61
CA VAL A 75 -10.17 6.13 5.05
C VAL A 75 -9.41 5.11 5.87
N GLU A 76 -8.71 5.61 6.90
CA GLU A 76 -7.92 4.78 7.81
C GLU A 76 -8.56 4.76 9.18
N ILE A 77 -8.76 3.54 9.71
CA ILE A 77 -9.31 3.33 11.04
C ILE A 77 -8.15 3.06 12.00
N PRO A 78 -8.02 3.81 13.11
CA PRO A 78 -6.95 3.59 14.07
C PRO A 78 -7.10 2.21 14.71
N ILE A 79 -6.07 1.37 14.59
CA ILE A 79 -6.01 0.04 15.20
C ILE A 79 -4.78 -0.08 16.11
N ARG A 80 -4.89 -0.93 17.14
CA ARG A 80 -3.75 -1.27 17.99
C ARG A 80 -3.03 -2.48 17.42
N TYR A 81 -1.79 -2.28 16.97
CA TYR A 81 -0.95 -3.36 16.48
C TYR A 81 -0.46 -4.25 17.64
N ASN A 82 -0.65 -5.56 17.49
CA ASN A 82 -0.12 -6.56 18.39
C ASN A 82 1.00 -7.34 17.72
N ALA A 83 1.98 -7.78 18.50
CA ALA A 83 3.00 -8.67 17.99
C ALA A 83 2.37 -10.03 17.66
N ARG A 84 2.74 -10.60 16.52
CA ARG A 84 2.38 -11.97 16.17
C ARG A 84 2.85 -12.93 17.27
N THR A 85 2.02 -13.89 17.62
CA THR A 85 2.37 -14.98 18.55
C THR A 85 2.81 -16.24 17.83
N TYR A 86 2.55 -16.36 16.52
CA TYR A 86 2.86 -17.55 15.72
C TYR A 86 3.42 -17.21 14.32
N GLY A 87 4.19 -18.14 13.76
CA GLY A 87 4.85 -18.09 12.44
C GLY A 87 6.03 -17.10 12.33
N THR A 88 6.62 -16.98 11.12
CA THR A 88 7.78 -16.12 10.83
C THR A 88 7.46 -14.92 9.94
N THR A 89 8.25 -13.85 10.08
CA THR A 89 8.07 -12.61 9.31
C THR A 89 8.44 -12.86 7.84
N GLN A 90 7.46 -12.70 6.95
CA GLN A 90 7.64 -12.90 5.51
C GLN A 90 8.23 -11.68 4.79
N ILE A 91 8.38 -10.55 5.49
CA ILE A 91 8.84 -9.29 4.90
C ILE A 91 10.36 -9.16 5.00
N SER A 92 11.04 -9.14 3.86
CA SER A 92 12.43 -8.69 3.74
C SER A 92 12.47 -7.17 3.55
N ARG A 93 12.98 -6.45 4.55
CA ARG A 93 12.91 -4.98 4.64
C ARG A 93 13.50 -4.26 3.41
N PHE A 94 14.70 -4.66 3.00
CA PHE A 94 15.40 -4.01 1.90
C PHE A 94 14.85 -4.44 0.54
N ARG A 95 14.63 -5.75 0.34
CA ARG A 95 14.10 -6.26 -0.93
C ARG A 95 12.70 -5.73 -1.21
N HIS A 96 11.81 -5.79 -0.21
CA HIS A 96 10.45 -5.28 -0.37
C HIS A 96 10.45 -3.75 -0.37
N GLY A 97 11.26 -3.07 0.44
CA GLY A 97 11.42 -1.62 0.35
C GLY A 97 11.82 -1.12 -1.04
N TRP A 98 12.75 -1.82 -1.72
CA TRP A 98 13.13 -1.51 -3.09
C TRP A 98 11.99 -1.76 -4.09
N LEU A 99 11.26 -2.87 -3.92
CA LEU A 99 10.09 -3.17 -4.73
C LEU A 99 9.02 -2.08 -4.59
N LEU A 100 8.75 -1.62 -3.36
CA LEU A 100 7.82 -0.54 -3.07
C LEU A 100 8.21 0.77 -3.76
N LEU A 101 9.50 1.11 -3.77
CA LEU A 101 10.01 2.28 -4.48
C LEU A 101 9.80 2.16 -5.99
N LYS A 102 10.09 0.99 -6.57
CA LYS A 102 9.86 0.74 -8.00
C LYS A 102 8.38 0.89 -8.36
N MET A 103 7.47 0.36 -7.54
CA MET A 103 6.02 0.50 -7.75
C MET A 103 5.57 1.96 -7.62
N SER A 104 6.08 2.67 -6.62
CA SER A 104 5.78 4.10 -6.43
C SER A 104 6.23 4.95 -7.61
N TRP A 105 7.38 4.61 -8.21
CA TRP A 105 7.87 5.26 -9.43
C TRP A 105 6.94 5.03 -10.62
N ILE A 106 6.49 3.80 -10.84
CA ILE A 106 5.53 3.50 -11.92
C ILE A 106 4.21 4.24 -11.70
N ALA A 107 3.70 4.23 -10.46
CA ALA A 107 2.49 4.95 -10.11
C ALA A 107 2.63 6.46 -10.33
N PHE A 108 3.78 7.06 -9.99
CA PHE A 108 4.07 8.46 -10.29
C PHE A 108 3.94 8.76 -11.79
N TRP A 109 4.55 7.96 -12.64
CA TRP A 109 4.44 8.17 -14.08
C TRP A 109 3.02 7.99 -14.60
N LYS A 110 2.26 7.00 -14.10
CA LYS A 110 0.91 6.70 -14.60
C LYS A 110 -0.22 7.56 -14.03
N LEU A 111 -0.05 8.10 -12.81
CA LEU A 111 -1.09 8.87 -12.12
C LEU A 111 -0.83 10.38 -12.11
N LYS A 112 0.44 10.82 -12.16
CA LYS A 112 0.82 12.24 -11.99
C LYS A 112 1.38 12.88 -13.26
N MET A 113 2.04 12.11 -14.13
CA MET A 113 2.73 12.64 -15.32
C MET A 113 1.94 12.45 -16.64
N VAL A 114 0.78 11.79 -16.59
CA VAL A 114 -0.18 11.66 -17.70
C VAL A 114 -1.32 12.64 -17.43
#